data_AF-A0A820SLX9-F1
#
_entry.id   AF-A0A820SLX9-F1
#
_cell.length_a   1.000
_cell.length_b   1.000
_cell.length_c   1.000
_cell.angle_alpha   90.00
_cell.angle_beta   90.00
_cell.angle_gamma   90.00
#
_symmetry.space_group_name_H-M   'P 1'
#
loop_
_entity.id
_entity.type
_entity.pdbx_description
1 polymer ?
#
loop_
_entity_poly.entity_id
_entity_poly.type
_entity_poly.pdbx_seq_one_letter_code
_entity_poly.pdbx_strand_id
1 'polypeptide(L)' 'MHGHGTYTWSNGNKYTGNWVNDARTGQGTFTWPDGNRYEGDFKDGKKHGRGTFTWGSESKFA' A
#
# COMPACT_ATOMS: atom_id res chain seq x y z
N MET A 1 -8.82 5.84 -13.01
CA MET A 1 -7.57 6.51 -12.60
C MET A 1 -6.38 5.88 -13.32
N HIS A 2 -5.48 6.71 -13.86
CA HIS A 2 -4.24 6.29 -14.51
C HIS A 2 -3.10 7.18 -14.02
N GLY A 3 -1.94 6.59 -13.73
CA GLY A 3 -0.74 7.30 -13.26
C GLY A 3 -0.34 6.96 -11.83
N HIS A 4 0.63 7.71 -11.27
CA HIS A 4 1.09 7.52 -9.90
C HIS A 4 0.30 8.41 -8.93
N GLY A 5 -0.23 7.82 -7.87
CA GLY A 5 -1.11 8.55 -6.97
C GLY A 5 -1.24 7.93 -5.60
N THR A 6 -1.77 8.73 -4.68
CA THR A 6 -2.10 8.31 -3.32
C THR A 6 -3.61 8.22 -3.16
N TYR A 7 -4.09 7.07 -2.72
CA TYR A 7 -5.48 6.86 -2.36
C TYR A 7 -5.58 6.56 -0.87
N THR A 8 -6.46 7.27 -0.17
CA THR A 8 -6.74 7.06 1.25
C THR A 8 -8.18 6.61 1.38
N TRP A 9 -8.38 5.43 1.98
CA TRP A 9 -9.71 4.91 2.26
C TRP A 9 -10.28 5.54 3.54
N SER A 10 -11.60 5.54 3.66
CA SER A 10 -12.30 6.04 4.86
C SER A 10 -11.93 5.30 6.15
N ASN A 11 -11.46 4.05 6.04
CA ASN A 11 -10.97 3.26 7.16
C ASN A 11 -9.51 3.57 7.55
N GLY A 12 -8.89 4.59 6.93
CA GLY A 12 -7.51 5.01 7.21
C GLY A 12 -6.42 4.19 6.49
N ASN A 13 -6.78 3.13 5.76
CA ASN A 13 -5.82 2.50 4.85
C ASN A 13 -5.35 3.53 3.82
N LYS A 14 -4.10 3.37 3.36
CA LYS A 14 -3.54 4.25 2.35
C LYS A 14 -2.67 3.46 1.38
N TYR A 15 -2.76 3.81 0.10
CA TYR A 15 -1.94 3.26 -0.95
C TYR A 15 -1.28 4.40 -1.72
N THR A 16 0.01 4.27 -1.97
CA THR A 16 0.78 5.18 -2.83
C THR A 16 1.49 4.32 -3.87
N GLY A 17 1.22 4.54 -5.15
CA GLY A 17 1.81 3.74 -6.23
C GLY A 17 1.14 3.99 -7.57
N ASN A 18 1.39 3.08 -8.52
CA ASN A 18 0.84 3.22 -9.87
C ASN A 18 -0.59 2.66 -9.98
N TRP A 19 -1.38 3.33 -10.80
CA TRP A 19 -2.77 3.01 -11.10
C TRP A 19 -2.97 2.91 -12.61
N VAL A 20 -3.76 1.93 -13.03
CA VAL A 20 -4.27 1.78 -14.40
C VAL A 20 -5.69 1.24 -14.29
N ASN A 21 -6.65 1.84 -15.00
CA ASN A 21 -8.06 1.42 -14.98
C ASN A 21 -8.63 1.29 -13.55
N ASP A 22 -8.30 2.23 -12.66
CA ASP A 22 -8.72 2.21 -11.25
C ASP A 22 -8.19 1.03 -10.42
N ALA A 23 -7.24 0.27 -10.96
CA ALA A 23 -6.55 -0.82 -10.29
C ALA A 23 -5.10 -0.46 -9.96
N ARG A 24 -4.67 -0.81 -8.75
CA ARG A 24 -3.28 -0.73 -8.31
C ARG A 24 -2.41 -1.67 -9.16
N THR A 25 -1.28 -1.17 -9.64
CA THR A 25 -0.37 -1.92 -10.52
C THR A 25 1.09 -1.51 -10.28
N GLY A 26 2.03 -2.36 -10.70
CA GLY A 26 3.47 -2.13 -10.55
C GLY A 26 3.89 -1.94 -9.09
N GLN A 27 4.97 -1.20 -8.87
CA GLN A 27 5.47 -0.94 -7.53
C GLN A 27 4.55 0.01 -6.76
N GLY A 28 4.29 -0.33 -5.49
CA GLY A 28 3.50 0.51 -4.60
C GLY A 28 3.72 0.21 -3.13
N THR A 29 3.23 1.12 -2.31
CA THR A 29 3.20 1.03 -0.84
C THR A 29 1.76 0.98 -0.38
N PHE A 30 1.41 0.02 0.46
CA PHE A 30 0.16 -0.01 1.21
C PHE A 30 0.45 0.11 2.70
N THR A 31 -0.18 1.06 3.37
CA THR A 31 -0.08 1.29 4.82
C THR A 31 -1.44 1.08 5.46
N TRP A 32 -1.45 0.40 6.60
CA TRP A 32 -2.62 0.23 7.45
C TRP A 32 -2.56 1.21 8.64
N PRO A 33 -3.70 1.57 9.25
CA PRO A 33 -3.75 2.45 10.42
C PRO A 33 -2.99 1.93 11.64
N ASP A 34 -2.84 0.61 11.75
CA ASP A 34 -2.08 -0.08 12.81
C ASP A 34 -0.55 0.07 12.64
N GLY A 35 -0.10 0.83 11.65
CA GLY A 35 1.31 1.05 11.35
C GLY A 35 1.94 -0.05 10.50
N ASN A 36 1.22 -1.12 10.18
CA ASN A 36 1.69 -2.12 9.24
C ASN A 36 1.89 -1.49 7.86
N ARG A 37 2.84 -2.05 7.11
CA ARG A 37 3.16 -1.57 5.76
C ARG A 37 3.61 -2.69 4.85
N TYR A 38 3.18 -2.62 3.60
CA TYR A 38 3.61 -3.49 2.53
C TYR A 38 4.17 -2.66 1.40
N GLU A 39 5.39 -2.96 0.98
CA GLU A 39 6.01 -2.42 -0.22
C GLU A 39 6.23 -3.53 -1.22
N GLY A 40 5.79 -3.39 -2.46
CA GLY A 40 6.05 -4.41 -3.46
C GLY A 40 5.24 -4.25 -4.73
N ASP A 41 5.24 -5.30 -5.53
CA ASP A 41 4.49 -5.33 -6.78
C ASP A 41 2.97 -5.46 -6.54
N PHE A 42 2.21 -4.82 -7.39
CA PHE A 42 0.76 -4.93 -7.49
C PHE A 42 0.37 -5.29 -8.92
N LYS A 43 -0.69 -6.08 -9.04
CA LYS A 43 -1.30 -6.42 -10.33
C LYS A 43 -2.80 -6.61 -10.14
N ASP A 44 -3.60 -6.00 -11.01
CA ASP A 44 -5.07 -6.06 -11.00
C ASP A 44 -5.65 -5.74 -9.61
N GLY A 45 -5.07 -4.74 -8.94
CA GLY A 45 -5.53 -4.29 -7.64
C GLY A 45 -5.12 -5.19 -6.47
N LYS A 46 -4.27 -6.21 -6.65
CA LYS A 46 -3.81 -7.12 -5.59
C LYS A 46 -2.29 -7.06 -5.43
N LYS A 47 -1.81 -7.38 -4.22
CA LYS A 47 -0.37 -7.61 -3.98
C LYS A 47 0.08 -8.77 -4.87
N HIS A 48 1.21 -8.63 -5.53
CA HIS A 48 1.76 -9.61 -6.45
C HIS A 48 3.29 -9.63 -6.34
N GLY A 49 3.94 -10.60 -6.99
CA GLY A 49 5.39 -10.61 -7.13
C GLY A 49 6.16 -10.54 -5.80
N ARG A 50 7.21 -9.71 -5.78
CA ARG A 50 8.06 -9.53 -4.61
C ARG A 50 7.59 -8.33 -3.81
N GLY A 51 7.67 -8.46 -2.49
CA GLY A 51 7.43 -7.35 -1.60
C GLY A 51 7.89 -7.64 -0.18
N THR A 52 8.04 -6.57 0.58
CA THR A 52 8.41 -6.58 1.99
C THR A 52 7.19 -6.20 2.80
N PHE A 53 6.89 -7.01 3.82
CA PHE A 53 5.90 -6.65 4.83
C PHE A 53 6.64 -6.22 6.10
N THR A 54 6.37 -5.00 6.55
CA THR A 54 6.85 -4.47 7.82
C THR A 54 5.67 -4.45 8.78
N TRP A 55 5.82 -5.16 9.89
CA TRP A 55 4.89 -5.07 11.00
C TRP A 55 5.13 -3.74 11.71
N GLY A 56 4.08 -2.94 11.87
CA GLY A 56 4.13 -1.73 12.67
C GLY A 56 4.38 -2.15 14.10
N SER A 57 5.62 -2.00 14.57
CA SER A 57 5.89 -2.12 15.99
C SER A 57 5.27 -0.90 16.67
N GLU A 58 4.18 -1.07 17.41
CA GLU A 58 3.81 -0.16 18.50
C GLU A 58 4.86 -0.27 19.62
N SER A 59 6.12 0.06 19.31
CA SER A 59 7.12 0.32 20.34
C SER A 59 6.98 1.76 20.77
N LYS A 60 5.84 2.09 21.39
CA LYS A 60 5.79 3.20 22.34
C LYS A 60 6.49 2.71 23.59
N PHE A 61 7.82 2.83 23.61
CA PHE A 61 8.52 2.88 24.89
C PHE A 61 8.12 4.21 25.53
N ALA A 62 7.25 4.12 26.54
CA ALA A 62 7.05 5.17 27.53
C ALA A 62 8.02 4.95 28.69
#